data_AF-A0A370NRQ4-F1
#
_entry.id   AF-A0A370NRQ4-F1
#
_cell.length_a   1.000
_cell.length_b   1.000
_cell.length_c   1.000
_cell.angle_alpha   90.00
_cell.angle_beta   90.00
_cell.angle_gamma   90.00
#
_symmetry.space_group_name_H-M   'P 1'
#
loop_
_entity.id
_entity.type
_entity.pdbx_description
1 polymer ?
#
loop_
_entity_poly.entity_id
_entity_poly.type
_entity_poly.pdbx_seq_one_letter_code
_entity_poly.pdbx_strand_id
1 'polypeptide(L)'
;MTTYSAAAWAQHPGSSELLHRIRASVARIRVDAANGAGIERRLSSLLRHALAAGSPLEIALVLGSAAELMLFPEPEVLEQCTAAVLQADQQALRGLVWAVRHRSMRREMGVRRFALDSQ
;
A
#
# COMPACT_ATOMS: atom_id res chain seq x y z
N MET A 1 1.45 -10.09 -41.11
CA MET A 1 0.49 -10.39 -40.05
C MET A 1 1.28 -10.69 -38.79
N THR A 2 1.44 -9.70 -37.92
CA THR A 2 2.22 -9.83 -36.68
C THR A 2 1.21 -9.81 -35.55
N THR A 3 0.96 -10.96 -34.94
CA THR A 3 0.10 -11.10 -33.77
C THR A 3 0.78 -10.45 -32.58
N TYR A 4 0.36 -9.23 -32.24
CA TYR A 4 0.72 -8.58 -30.99
C TYR A 4 0.06 -9.38 -29.86
N SER A 5 0.87 -10.08 -29.06
CA SER A 5 0.39 -10.91 -27.96
C SER A 5 -0.27 -10.03 -26.88
N ALA A 6 -1.59 -9.93 -26.95
CA ALA A 6 -2.44 -9.30 -25.93
C ALA A 6 -2.63 -10.21 -24.70
N ALA A 7 -1.57 -10.89 -24.24
CA ALA A 7 -1.62 -11.87 -23.16
C ALA A 7 -0.83 -11.45 -21.89
N ALA A 8 -0.50 -10.17 -21.73
CA ALA A 8 0.20 -9.66 -20.55
C ALA A 8 -0.72 -9.18 -19.40
N TRP A 9 -2.05 -9.28 -19.56
CA TRP A 9 -3.01 -8.51 -18.76
C TRP A 9 -3.58 -9.22 -17.51
N ALA A 10 -3.00 -10.33 -17.05
CA ALA A 10 -3.51 -11.03 -15.86
C ALA A 10 -2.43 -11.71 -15.00
N GLN A 11 -1.18 -11.24 -15.05
CA GLN A 11 -0.16 -11.78 -14.16
C GLN A 11 -0.23 -11.04 -12.81
N HIS A 12 -0.92 -11.67 -11.86
CA HIS A 12 -0.89 -11.25 -10.46
C HIS A 12 0.57 -11.17 -10.00
N PRO A 13 1.04 -10.03 -9.47
CA PRO A 13 2.43 -9.87 -9.09
C PRO A 13 2.79 -10.83 -7.96
N GLY A 14 3.85 -11.61 -8.16
CA GLY A 14 4.42 -12.46 -7.11
C GLY A 14 5.03 -11.63 -5.98
N SER A 15 5.30 -12.26 -4.83
CA SER A 15 5.78 -11.56 -3.62
C SER A 15 7.08 -10.77 -3.83
N SER A 16 8.02 -11.28 -4.63
CA SER A 16 9.29 -10.59 -4.91
C SER A 16 9.09 -9.30 -5.73
N GLU A 17 8.20 -9.37 -6.73
CA GLU A 17 7.82 -8.21 -7.54
C GLU A 17 7.09 -7.16 -6.69
N LEU A 18 6.19 -7.59 -5.80
CA LEU A 18 5.53 -6.69 -4.85
C LEU A 18 6.54 -5.98 -3.93
N LEU A 19 7.52 -6.70 -3.40
CA LEU A 19 8.57 -6.10 -2.58
C LEU A 19 9.43 -5.12 -3.36
N HIS A 20 9.75 -5.42 -4.62
CA HIS A 20 10.49 -4.50 -5.49
C HIS A 20 9.69 -3.21 -5.72
N ARG A 21 8.40 -3.33 -6.04
CA ARG A 21 7.50 -2.18 -6.21
C ARG A 21 7.34 -1.35 -4.94
N ILE A 22 7.21 -1.99 -3.78
CA ILE A 22 7.16 -1.29 -2.49
C ILE A 22 8.44 -0.49 -2.27
N ARG A 23 9.62 -1.10 -2.45
CA ARG A 23 10.90 -0.41 -2.25
C ARG A 23 11.09 0.76 -3.21
N ALA A 24 10.71 0.57 -4.48
CA ALA A 24 10.72 1.65 -5.47
C ALA A 24 9.76 2.78 -5.09
N SER A 25 8.55 2.46 -4.62
CA SER A 25 7.57 3.42 -4.13
C SER A 25 8.11 4.21 -2.92
N VAL A 26 8.70 3.53 -1.94
CA VAL A 26 9.32 4.17 -0.77
C VAL A 26 10.43 5.13 -1.17
N ALA A 27 11.29 4.72 -2.12
CA ALA A 27 12.36 5.59 -2.63
C ALA A 27 11.78 6.87 -3.25
N ARG A 28 10.72 6.77 -4.07
CA ARG A 28 10.05 7.93 -4.66
C ARG A 28 9.40 8.83 -3.61
N ILE A 29 8.71 8.25 -2.63
CA ILE A 29 8.09 9.02 -1.53
C ILE A 29 9.14 9.81 -0.76
N ARG A 30 10.31 9.21 -0.48
CA ARG A 30 11.41 9.89 0.22
C ARG A 30 12.04 11.01 -0.59
N VAL A 31 12.11 10.88 -1.91
CA VAL A 31 12.61 11.93 -2.80
C VAL A 31 11.61 13.09 -2.90
N ASP A 32 10.32 12.79 -3.00
CA ASP A 32 9.27 13.80 -3.16
C ASP A 32 8.95 14.55 -1.87
N ALA A 33 9.22 13.96 -0.70
CA ALA A 33 8.87 14.53 0.60
C ALA A 33 10.04 15.22 1.29
N ALA A 34 9.90 16.52 1.57
CA ALA A 34 10.91 17.32 2.26
C ALA A 34 11.12 16.94 3.75
N ASN A 35 10.11 16.35 4.41
CA ASN A 35 10.15 15.96 5.81
C ASN A 35 9.09 14.89 6.14
N GLY A 36 9.03 14.44 7.40
CA GLY A 36 8.07 13.43 7.85
C GLY A 36 6.60 13.79 7.63
N ALA A 37 6.21 15.07 7.78
CA ALA A 37 4.85 15.52 7.50
C ALA A 37 4.53 15.55 5.99
N GLY A 38 5.54 15.71 5.13
CA GLY A 38 5.42 15.52 3.68
C GLY A 38 5.18 14.06 3.31
N ILE A 39 5.85 13.13 4.00
CA ILE A 39 5.66 11.69 3.82
C ILE A 39 4.23 11.29 4.21
N GLU A 40 3.75 11.75 5.37
CA GLU A 40 2.37 11.52 5.82
C GLU A 40 1.34 11.99 4.78
N ARG A 41 1.42 13.27 4.36
CA ARG A 41 0.51 13.81 3.34
C ARG A 41 0.56 13.05 2.02
N ARG A 42 1.75 12.62 1.59
CA ARG A 42 1.91 11.84 0.36
C ARG A 42 1.25 10.47 0.47
N LEU A 43 1.45 9.77 1.59
CA LEU A 43 0.81 8.48 1.86
C LEU A 43 -0.71 8.62 1.96
N SER A 44 -1.22 9.63 2.66
CA SER A 44 -2.67 9.91 2.73
C SER A 44 -3.26 10.14 1.34
N SER A 45 -2.60 10.95 0.50
CA SER A 45 -3.05 11.21 -0.88
C SER A 45 -3.05 9.95 -1.74
N LEU A 46 -1.98 9.15 -1.70
CA LEU A 46 -1.87 7.91 -2.48
C LEU A 46 -2.92 6.90 -2.05
N LEU A 47 -3.13 6.72 -0.73
CA LEU A 47 -4.10 5.77 -0.22
C LEU A 47 -5.53 6.20 -0.56
N ARG A 48 -5.83 7.50 -0.50
CA ARG A 48 -7.12 8.06 -0.93
C ARG A 48 -7.39 7.77 -2.40
N HIS A 49 -6.42 8.01 -3.28
CA HIS A 49 -6.56 7.70 -4.71
C HIS A 49 -6.75 6.21 -4.97
N ALA A 50 -5.99 5.34 -4.30
CA ALA A 50 -6.11 3.89 -4.44
C ALA A 50 -7.48 3.37 -3.99
N LEU A 51 -8.02 3.92 -2.89
CA LEU A 51 -9.37 3.62 -2.40
C LEU A 51 -10.44 4.12 -3.37
N ALA A 52 -10.32 5.36 -3.87
CA ALA A 52 -11.25 5.93 -4.85
C ALA A 52 -11.26 5.15 -6.18
N ALA A 53 -10.11 4.65 -6.60
CA ALA A 53 -9.97 3.79 -7.78
C ALA A 53 -10.43 2.34 -7.54
N GLY A 54 -10.67 1.95 -6.29
CA GLY A 54 -11.01 0.58 -5.92
C GLY A 54 -9.93 -0.43 -6.28
N SER A 55 -8.65 -0.03 -6.30
CA SER A 55 -7.53 -0.85 -6.78
C SER A 55 -6.86 -1.61 -5.62
N PRO A 56 -7.08 -2.93 -5.48
CA PRO A 56 -6.53 -3.70 -4.35
C PRO A 56 -5.00 -3.75 -4.38
N LEU A 57 -4.42 -3.78 -5.57
CA LEU A 57 -2.98 -3.75 -5.76
C LEU A 57 -2.39 -2.41 -5.28
N GLU A 58 -2.97 -1.28 -5.67
CA GLU A 58 -2.46 0.03 -5.25
C GLU A 58 -2.64 0.23 -3.74
N ILE A 59 -3.78 -0.19 -3.18
CA ILE A 59 -4.00 -0.18 -1.72
C ILE A 59 -2.89 -0.97 -1.01
N ALA A 60 -2.62 -2.21 -1.45
CA ALA A 60 -1.58 -3.05 -0.88
C ALA A 60 -0.17 -2.42 -1.03
N LEU A 61 0.14 -1.82 -2.19
CA LEU A 61 1.42 -1.15 -2.41
C LEU A 61 1.62 0.06 -1.48
N VAL A 62 0.56 0.87 -1.29
CA VAL A 62 0.62 2.01 -0.38
C VAL A 62 0.76 1.55 1.07
N LEU A 63 0.00 0.54 1.51
CA LEU A 63 0.12 -0.07 2.84
C LEU A 63 1.52 -0.65 3.10
N GLY A 64 2.08 -1.36 2.12
CA GLY A 64 3.44 -1.90 2.20
C GLY A 64 4.49 -0.80 2.30
N SER A 65 4.34 0.28 1.51
CA SER A 65 5.23 1.44 1.54
C SER A 65 5.18 2.17 2.90
N ALA A 66 3.97 2.37 3.41
CA ALA A 66 3.70 2.90 4.75
C ALA A 66 4.39 2.07 5.84
N ALA A 67 4.25 0.74 5.80
CA ALA A 67 4.89 -0.15 6.77
C ALA A 67 6.43 -0.14 6.72
N GLU A 68 7.03 -0.02 5.53
CA GLU A 68 8.50 0.15 5.38
C GLU A 68 8.98 1.51 5.91
N LEU A 69 8.10 2.51 5.95
CA LEU A 69 8.36 3.83 6.53
C LEU A 69 7.99 3.92 8.02
N MET A 70 7.56 2.81 8.64
CA MET A 70 7.11 2.74 10.04
C MET A 70 6.01 3.75 10.37
N LEU A 71 5.14 4.00 9.39
CA LEU A 71 4.06 4.98 9.47
C LEU A 71 2.79 4.31 8.95
N PHE A 72 1.78 4.13 9.79
CA PHE A 72 0.63 3.27 9.49
C PHE A 72 -0.65 4.11 9.41
N PRO A 73 -1.65 3.72 8.59
CA PRO A 73 -2.94 4.39 8.64
C PRO A 73 -3.63 4.14 9.99
N GLU A 74 -4.57 5.02 10.35
CA GLU A 74 -5.45 4.79 11.51
C GLU A 74 -6.17 3.43 11.42
N PRO A 75 -6.49 2.79 12.57
CA PRO A 75 -7.04 1.44 12.61
C PRO A 75 -8.25 1.23 11.70
N GLU A 76 -9.19 2.18 11.67
CA GLU A 76 -10.42 2.11 10.87
C GLU A 76 -10.10 2.08 9.37
N VAL A 77 -9.14 2.91 8.95
CA VAL A 77 -8.66 2.96 7.56
C VAL A 77 -7.92 1.67 7.21
N LEU A 78 -7.10 1.14 8.12
CA LEU A 78 -6.38 -0.11 7.92
C LEU A 78 -7.34 -1.28 7.75
N GLU A 79 -8.43 -1.32 8.51
CA GLU A 79 -9.50 -2.32 8.40
C GLU A 79 -10.23 -2.22 7.07
N GLN A 80 -10.62 -1.01 6.66
CA GLN A 80 -11.24 -0.77 5.35
C GLN A 80 -10.35 -1.25 4.19
N CYS A 81 -9.07 -0.89 4.22
CA CYS A 81 -8.09 -1.32 3.21
C CYS A 81 -7.91 -2.84 3.21
N THR A 82 -7.90 -3.45 4.40
CA THR A 82 -7.80 -4.90 4.53
C THR A 82 -9.00 -5.60 3.89
N ALA A 83 -10.21 -5.13 4.18
CA ALA A 83 -11.43 -5.67 3.57
C ALA A 83 -11.37 -5.58 2.04
N ALA A 84 -10.99 -4.42 1.49
CA ALA A 84 -10.86 -4.21 0.05
C ALA A 84 -9.85 -5.18 -0.60
N VAL A 85 -8.71 -5.43 0.04
CA VAL A 85 -7.69 -6.36 -0.48
C VAL A 85 -8.13 -7.82 -0.37
N LEU A 86 -8.82 -8.21 0.71
CA LEU A 86 -9.29 -9.59 0.90
C LEU A 86 -10.32 -10.01 -0.16
N GLN A 87 -11.17 -9.07 -0.61
CA GLN A 87 -12.16 -9.29 -1.66
C GLN A 87 -11.55 -9.58 -3.04
N ALA A 88 -10.31 -9.15 -3.28
CA ALA A 88 -9.64 -9.32 -4.57
C ALA A 88 -9.14 -10.76 -4.85
N ASP A 89 -9.22 -11.65 -3.85
CA ASP A 89 -8.79 -13.05 -3.89
C ASP A 89 -7.33 -13.31 -4.36
N GLN A 90 -6.46 -12.32 -4.21
CA GLN A 90 -5.04 -12.44 -4.57
C GLN A 90 -4.18 -12.79 -3.34
N GLN A 91 -3.71 -14.03 -3.26
CA GLN A 91 -2.95 -14.55 -2.12
C GLN A 91 -1.72 -13.70 -1.74
N ALA A 92 -0.98 -13.18 -2.73
CA ALA A 92 0.18 -12.34 -2.50
C ALA A 92 -0.18 -11.02 -1.79
N LEU A 93 -1.30 -10.41 -2.18
CA LEU A 93 -1.80 -9.19 -1.54
C LEU A 93 -2.32 -9.46 -0.13
N ARG A 94 -2.99 -10.61 0.09
CA ARG A 94 -3.42 -11.04 1.42
C ARG A 94 -2.23 -11.20 2.38
N GLY A 95 -1.17 -11.87 1.92
CA GLY A 95 0.05 -12.04 2.70
C GLY A 95 0.73 -10.71 3.06
N LEU A 96 0.75 -9.77 2.10
CA LEU A 96 1.27 -8.42 2.32
C LEU A 96 0.47 -7.69 3.40
N VAL A 97 -0.86 -7.62 3.27
CA VAL A 97 -1.71 -6.90 4.23
C VAL A 97 -1.64 -7.53 5.62
N TRP A 98 -1.57 -8.87 5.71
CA TRP A 98 -1.35 -9.55 6.98
C TRP A 98 -0.02 -9.12 7.63
N ALA A 99 1.07 -9.06 6.87
CA ALA A 99 2.36 -8.60 7.37
C ALA A 99 2.31 -7.13 7.84
N VAL A 100 1.59 -6.26 7.13
CA VAL A 100 1.38 -4.85 7.53
C VAL A 100 0.62 -4.77 8.85
N ARG A 101 -0.52 -5.46 8.98
CA ARG A 101 -1.31 -5.50 10.23
C ARG A 101 -0.49 -6.02 11.39
N HIS A 102 0.22 -7.12 11.20
CA HIS A 102 1.09 -7.71 12.21
C HIS A 102 2.19 -6.74 12.66
N ARG A 103 2.83 -6.01 11.73
CA ARG A 103 3.82 -4.98 12.07
C ARG A 103 3.22 -3.79 12.83
N SER A 104 2.00 -3.37 12.48
CA SER A 104 1.27 -2.30 13.18
C SER A 104 0.97 -2.68 14.64
N MET A 105 0.45 -3.89 14.87
CA MET A 105 0.06 -4.38 16.21
C MET A 105 1.27 -4.62 17.13
N ARG A 106 2.36 -5.23 16.64
CA ARG A 106 3.54 -5.48 17.49
C ARG A 106 4.23 -4.22 18.00
N ARG A 107 3.82 -3.05 17.53
CA ARG A 107 4.47 -1.77 17.78
C ARG A 107 3.53 -0.75 18.43
N GLU A 108 2.42 -1.19 19.04
CA GLU A 108 1.38 -0.34 19.63
C GLU A 108 1.87 0.77 20.58
N MET A 109 3.04 0.62 21.22
CA MET A 109 3.72 1.72 21.89
C MET A 109 4.68 2.46 20.95
N GLY A 110 4.23 3.58 20.35
CA GLY A 110 5.10 4.54 19.66
C GLY A 110 5.10 4.49 18.12
N VAL A 111 4.15 3.79 17.50
CA VAL A 111 3.93 3.86 16.04
C VAL A 111 3.35 5.20 15.64
N ARG A 112 3.95 5.82 14.62
CA ARG A 112 3.35 6.99 13.97
C ARG A 112 2.16 6.55 13.13
N ARG A 113 1.07 7.32 13.22
CA ARG A 113 -0.13 7.11 12.42
C ARG A 113 -0.44 8.29 11.53
N PHE A 114 -1.14 8.03 10.43
CA PHE A 114 -1.66 9.06 9.54
C PHE A 114 -3.14 8.85 9.27
N ALA A 115 -3.88 9.95 9.23
CA ALA A 115 -5.29 9.98 8.87
C ALA A 115 -5.47 10.19 7.35
N LEU A 116 -6.62 9.75 6.86
CA LEU A 116 -7.15 10.23 5.59
C LEU A 116 -7.97 11.47 5.89
N ASP A 117 -7.36 12.65 5.88
CA ASP A 117 -8.12 13.89 6.08
C ASP A 117 -9.30 13.92 5.10
N SER A 118 -10.49 14.15 5.66
CA SER A 118 -11.64 14.62 4.91
C SER A 118 -11.32 16.04 4.49
N GLN A 119 -11.41 16.35 3.19
CA GLN A 119 -11.27 17.75 2.75
C GLN A 119 -12.19 18.69 3.51
#